data_AF-A0A7G2SBG8-F1
#
_entry.id   AF-A0A7G2SBG8-F1
#
_cell.length_a   1.000
_cell.length_b   1.000
_cell.length_c   1.000
_cell.angle_alpha   90.00
_cell.angle_beta   90.00
_cell.angle_gamma   90.00
#
_symmetry.space_group_name_H-M   'P 1'
#
loop_
_entity.id
_entity.type
_entity.pdbx_description
1 polymer ?
#
loop_
_entity_poly.entity_id
_entity_poly.type
_entity_poly.pdbx_seq_one_letter_code
_entity_poly.pdbx_strand_id
1 'polypeptide(L)'
;MTALRRYYLWFFLICFILTLIGGVIAAVLPAGMGGIVTAIPYLVAMIVVLFQFLKREQRAPTQQERKKLTLGFTLIFWGYNFLGVLLGLVIFARQDAEIFQNFLLYLQQPQFITIALIMILLLAIPLYLITYWFYGKQAQRMADKMFQ
;
A
#
# COMPACT_ATOMS: atom_id res chain seq x y z
N MET A 1 -2.23 18.66 18.44
CA MET A 1 -2.11 17.98 17.13
C MET A 1 -2.26 16.49 17.34
N THR A 2 -3.10 15.82 16.57
CA THR A 2 -3.33 14.38 16.67
C THR A 2 -2.05 13.58 16.39
N ALA A 3 -1.77 12.57 17.21
CA ALA A 3 -0.62 11.69 17.00
C ALA A 3 -0.87 10.69 15.86
N LEU A 4 -0.60 11.11 14.61
CA LEU A 4 -0.83 10.29 13.41
C LEU A 4 -0.03 8.97 13.37
N ARG A 5 1.05 8.89 14.15
CA ARG A 5 1.91 7.70 14.28
C ARG A 5 1.11 6.42 14.52
N ARG A 6 0.06 6.49 15.35
CA ARG A 6 -0.77 5.33 15.65
C ARG A 6 -1.52 4.82 14.42
N TYR A 7 -2.07 5.74 13.62
CA TYR A 7 -2.81 5.38 12.40
C TYR A 7 -1.88 4.81 11.32
N TYR A 8 -0.63 5.28 11.26
CA TYR A 8 0.40 4.67 10.42
C TYR A 8 0.73 3.23 10.82
N LEU A 9 0.88 2.98 12.12
CA LEU A 9 1.14 1.62 12.62
C LEU A 9 -0.03 0.68 12.35
N TRP A 10 -1.27 1.12 12.60
CA TRP A 10 -2.46 0.33 12.28
C TRP A 10 -2.57 0.04 10.79
N PHE A 11 -2.35 1.05 9.96
CA PHE A 11 -2.33 0.88 8.51
C PHE A 11 -1.29 -0.15 8.10
N PHE A 12 -0.05 0.00 8.57
CA PHE A 12 1.03 -0.94 8.27
C PHE A 12 0.67 -2.36 8.67
N LEU A 13 0.24 -2.59 9.92
CA LEU A 13 -0.05 -3.94 10.41
C LEU A 13 -1.18 -4.61 9.62
N ILE A 14 -2.30 -3.91 9.42
CA ILE A 14 -3.45 -4.47 8.69
C ILE A 14 -3.06 -4.75 7.24
N CYS A 15 -2.44 -3.76 6.57
CA CYS A 15 -2.06 -3.87 5.17
C CYS A 15 -1.02 -4.97 4.95
N PHE A 16 0.00 -5.03 5.82
CA PHE A 16 1.07 -6.03 5.73
C PHE A 16 0.53 -7.44 5.93
N ILE A 17 -0.26 -7.69 6.99
CA ILE A 17 -0.83 -9.02 7.25
C ILE A 17 -1.73 -9.46 6.09
N LEU A 18 -2.60 -8.57 5.60
CA LEU A 18 -3.45 -8.86 4.44
C LEU A 18 -2.64 -9.08 3.17
N THR A 19 -1.50 -8.40 3.01
CA THR A 19 -0.60 -8.62 1.86
C THR A 19 0.06 -9.99 1.94
N LEU A 20 0.47 -10.45 3.12
CA LEU A 20 1.00 -11.81 3.29
C LEU A 20 -0.04 -12.87 2.93
N ILE A 21 -1.28 -12.71 3.41
CA ILE A 21 -2.40 -13.59 3.06
C ILE A 21 -2.67 -13.53 1.55
N GLY A 22 -2.72 -12.32 0.99
CA GLY A 22 -2.89 -12.09 -0.45
C GLY A 22 -1.78 -12.73 -1.28
N GLY A 23 -0.54 -12.71 -0.81
CA GLY A 23 0.60 -13.35 -1.48
C GLY A 23 0.45 -14.87 -1.54
N VAL A 24 0.01 -15.51 -0.45
CA VAL A 24 -0.28 -16.95 -0.44
C VAL A 24 -1.42 -17.28 -1.41
N ILE A 25 -2.46 -16.45 -1.46
CA ILE A 25 -3.57 -16.63 -2.42
C ILE A 25 -3.10 -16.41 -3.86
N ALA A 26 -2.27 -15.40 -4.11
CA ALA A 26 -1.75 -15.09 -5.43
C ALA A 26 -0.89 -16.23 -6.00
N ALA A 27 -0.20 -16.99 -5.14
CA ALA A 27 0.59 -18.16 -5.54
C ALA A 27 -0.25 -19.30 -6.14
N VAL A 28 -1.56 -19.36 -5.84
CA VAL A 28 -2.47 -20.38 -6.36
C VAL A 28 -3.40 -19.86 -7.46
N LEU A 29 -3.35 -18.56 -7.78
CA LEU A 29 -4.18 -17.94 -8.82
C LEU A 29 -3.50 -18.01 -10.20
N PRO A 30 -4.29 -17.97 -11.31
CA PRO A 30 -3.74 -17.87 -12.65
C PRO A 30 -2.85 -16.64 -12.84
N ALA A 31 -1.82 -16.78 -13.67
CA ALA A 31 -0.92 -15.69 -14.03
C ALA A 31 -1.72 -14.47 -14.55
N GLY A 32 -1.38 -13.28 -14.06
CA GLY A 32 -2.07 -12.02 -14.41
C GLY A 32 -3.13 -11.57 -13.39
N MET A 33 -3.62 -12.44 -12.50
CA MET A 33 -4.57 -12.05 -11.44
C MET A 33 -3.90 -11.45 -10.20
N GLY A 34 -2.58 -11.64 -10.05
CA GLY A 34 -1.83 -11.21 -8.87
C GLY A 34 -1.91 -9.70 -8.59
N GLY A 35 -1.95 -8.86 -9.64
CA GLY A 35 -2.03 -7.40 -9.49
C GLY A 35 -3.30 -6.91 -8.79
N ILE A 36 -4.43 -7.60 -8.98
CA ILE A 36 -5.70 -7.28 -8.33
C ILE A 36 -5.62 -7.57 -6.83
N VAL A 37 -5.00 -8.71 -6.47
CA VAL A 37 -4.84 -9.13 -5.08
C VAL A 37 -3.94 -8.18 -4.30
N THR A 38 -2.98 -7.52 -4.96
CA THR A 38 -2.08 -6.55 -4.34
C THR A 38 -2.77 -5.26 -3.89
N ALA A 39 -3.84 -4.82 -4.57
CA ALA A 39 -4.55 -3.58 -4.24
C ALA A 39 -5.50 -3.73 -3.03
N ILE A 40 -6.05 -4.93 -2.83
CA ILE A 40 -7.08 -5.20 -1.82
C ILE A 40 -6.58 -4.92 -0.39
N PRO A 41 -5.40 -5.40 0.05
CA PRO A 41 -4.86 -5.10 1.37
C PRO A 41 -4.81 -3.61 1.68
N TYR A 42 -4.37 -2.80 0.71
CA TYR A 42 -4.28 -1.35 0.83
C TYR A 42 -5.66 -0.74 1.04
N LEU A 43 -6.63 -1.08 0.18
CA LEU A 43 -7.99 -0.54 0.22
C LEU A 43 -8.68 -0.88 1.54
N VAL A 44 -8.58 -2.12 2.00
CA VAL A 44 -9.13 -2.55 3.29
C VAL A 44 -8.48 -1.78 4.44
N ALA A 45 -7.15 -1.70 4.46
CA ALA A 45 -6.42 -0.99 5.51
C ALA A 45 -6.78 0.50 5.58
N MET A 46 -6.85 1.20 4.44
CA MET A 46 -7.22 2.62 4.44
C MET A 46 -8.64 2.86 4.93
N ILE A 47 -9.58 1.95 4.65
CA ILE A 47 -10.98 2.06 5.11
C ILE A 47 -11.04 1.83 6.62
N VAL A 48 -10.45 0.74 7.11
CA VAL A 48 -10.46 0.38 8.53
C VAL A 48 -9.80 1.48 9.37
N VAL A 49 -8.67 2.01 8.93
CA VAL A 49 -7.97 3.08 9.66
C VAL A 49 -8.77 4.37 9.65
N LEU A 50 -9.52 4.69 8.59
CA LEU A 50 -10.41 5.84 8.60
C LEU A 50 -11.51 5.67 9.64
N PHE A 51 -12.17 4.51 9.70
CA PHE A 51 -13.17 4.22 10.72
C PHE A 51 -12.61 4.36 12.13
N GLN A 52 -11.40 3.87 12.38
CA GLN A 52 -10.73 4.04 13.66
C GLN A 52 -10.44 5.51 13.97
N PHE A 53 -9.99 6.28 12.98
CA PHE A 53 -9.75 7.72 13.12
C PHE A 53 -11.04 8.46 13.51
N LEU A 54 -12.13 8.23 12.76
CA LEU A 54 -13.42 8.86 13.02
C LEU A 54 -13.91 8.54 14.44
N LYS A 55 -13.95 7.26 14.82
CA LYS A 55 -14.42 6.84 16.15
C LYS A 55 -13.59 7.42 17.29
N ARG A 56 -12.29 7.63 17.07
CA ARG A 56 -11.38 8.06 18.14
C ARG A 56 -11.27 9.57 18.25
N GLU A 57 -11.18 10.27 17.13
CA GLU A 57 -11.08 11.73 17.10
C GLU A 57 -12.46 12.42 17.07
N GLN A 58 -13.54 11.65 16.85
CA GLN A 58 -14.92 12.14 16.76
C GLN A 58 -15.11 13.22 15.68
N ARG A 59 -14.28 13.19 14.64
CA ARG A 59 -14.30 14.14 13.52
C ARG A 59 -13.61 13.56 12.30
N ALA A 60 -13.87 14.16 11.14
CA ALA A 60 -13.10 13.89 9.94
C ALA A 60 -11.66 14.43 10.02
N PRO A 61 -10.71 13.86 9.27
CA PRO A 61 -9.35 14.40 9.16
C PRO A 61 -9.34 15.84 8.65
N THR A 62 -8.50 16.68 9.23
CA THR A 62 -8.23 18.03 8.69
C THR A 62 -7.48 17.93 7.35
N GLN A 63 -7.42 19.04 6.60
CA GLN A 63 -6.68 19.10 5.33
C GLN A 63 -5.20 18.71 5.47
N GLN A 64 -4.55 19.10 6.57
CA GLN A 64 -3.16 18.75 6.84
C GLN A 64 -2.99 17.27 7.18
N GLU A 65 -3.88 16.72 8.03
CA GLU A 65 -3.88 15.30 8.37
C GLU A 65 -4.16 14.43 7.15
N ARG A 66 -5.11 14.83 6.29
CA ARG A 66 -5.42 14.14 5.03
C ARG A 66 -4.18 13.99 4.16
N LYS A 67 -3.43 15.07 3.92
CA LYS A 67 -2.19 15.03 3.12
C LYS A 67 -1.16 14.09 3.75
N LYS A 68 -0.94 14.22 5.06
CA LYS A 68 0.03 13.40 5.81
C LYS A 68 -0.36 11.92 5.80
N LEU A 69 -1.63 11.59 6.02
CA LEU A 69 -2.17 10.23 6.00
C LEU A 69 -2.05 9.60 4.61
N THR A 70 -2.45 10.33 3.56
CA THR A 70 -2.37 9.85 2.17
C THR A 70 -0.92 9.53 1.78
N LEU A 71 0.01 10.47 2.04
CA LEU A 71 1.43 10.26 1.75
C LEU A 71 2.03 9.15 2.62
N GLY A 72 1.73 9.16 3.92
CA GLY A 72 2.23 8.17 4.86
C GLY A 72 1.83 6.75 4.48
N PHE A 73 0.55 6.51 4.16
CA PHE A 73 0.08 5.19 3.73
C PHE A 73 0.70 4.75 2.41
N THR A 74 0.86 5.68 1.47
CA THR A 74 1.52 5.40 0.19
C THR A 74 2.98 4.99 0.41
N LEU A 75 3.73 5.73 1.22
CA LEU A 75 5.12 5.42 1.55
C LEU A 75 5.26 4.12 2.32
N ILE A 76 4.37 3.85 3.28
CA ILE A 76 4.37 2.58 4.02
C ILE A 76 4.15 1.41 3.06
N PHE A 77 3.10 1.51 2.23
CA PHE A 77 2.74 0.46 1.28
C PHE A 77 3.89 0.14 0.33
N TRP A 78 4.43 1.14 -0.35
CA TRP A 78 5.55 0.92 -1.26
C TRP A 78 6.82 0.51 -0.52
N GLY A 79 7.08 1.09 0.65
CA GLY A 79 8.26 0.79 1.45
C GLY A 79 8.37 -0.69 1.79
N TYR A 80 7.33 -1.30 2.37
CA TYR A 80 7.40 -2.72 2.70
C TYR A 80 7.34 -3.62 1.46
N ASN A 81 6.65 -3.23 0.38
CA ASN A 81 6.62 -4.02 -0.86
C ASN A 81 8.01 -4.04 -1.53
N PHE A 82 8.70 -2.91 -1.60
CA PHE A 82 10.08 -2.86 -2.11
C PHE A 82 11.03 -3.66 -1.22
N LEU A 83 10.90 -3.54 0.12
CA LEU A 83 11.66 -4.39 1.03
C LEU A 83 11.37 -5.87 0.80
N GLY A 84 10.12 -6.24 0.52
CA GLY A 84 9.73 -7.61 0.17
C GLY A 84 10.42 -8.12 -1.09
N VAL A 85 10.50 -7.29 -2.15
CA VAL A 85 11.24 -7.64 -3.38
C VAL A 85 12.73 -7.86 -3.09
N LEU A 86 13.37 -6.96 -2.34
CA LEU A 86 14.79 -7.08 -1.99
C LEU A 86 15.06 -8.28 -1.09
N LEU A 87 14.21 -8.53 -0.09
CA LEU A 87 14.31 -9.69 0.79
C LEU A 87 14.10 -10.99 0.01
N GLY A 88 13.11 -11.04 -0.87
CA GLY A 88 12.88 -12.17 -1.77
C GLY A 88 14.11 -12.45 -2.61
N LEU A 89 14.69 -11.42 -3.25
CA LEU A 89 15.92 -11.53 -4.02
C LEU A 89 17.05 -12.14 -3.19
N VAL A 90 17.30 -11.63 -1.98
CA VAL A 90 18.36 -12.14 -1.09
C VAL A 90 18.11 -13.59 -0.65
N ILE A 91 16.86 -13.95 -0.36
CA ILE A 91 16.51 -15.31 0.09
C ILE A 91 16.69 -16.31 -1.05
N PHE A 92 16.14 -16.01 -2.23
CA PHE A 92 16.21 -16.91 -3.39
C PHE A 92 17.62 -16.99 -4.00
N ALA A 93 18.38 -15.88 -3.98
CA ALA A 93 19.76 -15.87 -4.46
C ALA A 93 20.71 -16.77 -3.65
N ARG A 94 20.33 -17.19 -2.43
CA ARG A 94 21.09 -18.20 -1.66
C ARG A 94 20.96 -19.61 -2.24
N GLN A 95 19.87 -19.88 -2.95
CA GLN A 95 19.59 -21.18 -3.57
C GLN A 95 20.14 -21.23 -5.00
N ASP A 96 20.15 -20.08 -5.68
CA ASP A 96 20.67 -19.94 -7.04
C ASP A 96 21.33 -18.57 -7.23
N ALA A 97 22.65 -18.58 -7.42
CA ALA A 97 23.46 -17.37 -7.59
C ALA A 97 23.13 -16.61 -8.89
N GLU A 98 22.55 -17.28 -9.89
CA GLU A 98 22.16 -16.64 -11.15
C GLU A 98 21.00 -15.67 -10.96
N ILE A 99 20.12 -15.87 -9.96
CA ILE A 99 18.98 -14.98 -9.69
C ILE A 99 19.45 -13.54 -9.46
N PHE A 100 20.52 -13.36 -8.67
CA PHE A 100 21.05 -12.03 -8.39
C PHE A 100 21.68 -11.40 -9.64
N GLN A 101 22.43 -12.18 -10.41
CA GLN A 101 23.06 -11.71 -11.64
C GLN A 101 22.00 -11.32 -12.69
N ASN A 102 20.99 -12.16 -12.90
CA ASN A 102 19.88 -11.92 -13.81
C ASN A 102 19.09 -10.67 -13.40
N PHE A 103 18.85 -10.47 -12.10
CA PHE A 103 18.21 -9.26 -11.62
C PHE A 103 19.02 -7.99 -11.95
N LEU A 104 20.34 -8.00 -11.74
CA LEU A 104 21.21 -6.89 -12.11
C LEU A 104 21.21 -6.64 -13.62
N LEU A 105 21.21 -7.69 -14.43
CA LEU A 105 21.11 -7.59 -15.90
C LEU A 105 19.79 -6.95 -16.32
N TYR A 106 18.66 -7.32 -15.71
CA TYR A 106 17.37 -6.68 -15.98
C TYR A 106 17.36 -5.20 -15.59
N LEU A 107 17.99 -4.83 -14.47
CA LEU A 107 18.13 -3.42 -14.09
C LEU A 107 18.98 -2.59 -15.06
N GLN A 108 19.84 -3.20 -15.87
CA GLN A 108 20.58 -2.49 -16.91
C GLN A 108 19.76 -2.26 -18.17
N GLN A 109 18.65 -2.98 -18.36
CA GLN A 109 17.80 -2.85 -19.54
C GLN A 109 16.85 -1.65 -19.36
N PRO A 110 16.96 -0.59 -20.18
CA PRO A 110 16.10 0.59 -20.04
C PRO A 110 14.62 0.25 -20.21
N GLN A 111 14.31 -0.67 -21.13
CA GLN A 111 12.95 -1.15 -21.38
C GLN A 111 12.32 -1.78 -20.13
N PHE A 112 13.07 -2.61 -19.40
CA PHE A 112 12.61 -3.22 -18.16
C PHE A 112 12.31 -2.17 -17.10
N ILE A 113 13.23 -1.22 -16.87
CA ILE A 113 13.03 -0.12 -15.90
C ILE A 113 11.79 0.70 -16.27
N THR A 114 11.64 1.07 -17.54
CA THR A 114 10.48 1.85 -17.99
C THR A 114 9.17 1.10 -17.78
N ILE A 115 9.08 -0.18 -18.14
CA ILE A 115 7.88 -0.98 -17.94
C ILE A 115 7.57 -1.14 -16.45
N ALA A 116 8.57 -1.47 -15.64
CA ALA A 116 8.41 -1.61 -14.19
C ALA A 116 7.90 -0.32 -13.55
N LEU A 117 8.47 0.83 -13.95
CA LEU A 117 8.03 2.14 -13.48
C LEU A 117 6.58 2.43 -13.88
N ILE A 118 6.19 2.15 -15.13
CA ILE A 118 4.80 2.32 -15.59
C ILE A 118 3.86 1.44 -14.75
N MET A 119 4.19 0.17 -14.53
CA MET A 119 3.37 -0.74 -13.72
C MET A 119 3.22 -0.27 -12.28
N ILE A 120 4.30 0.23 -11.66
CA ILE A 120 4.27 0.84 -10.33
C ILE A 120 3.34 2.06 -10.33
N LEU A 121 3.48 2.96 -11.29
CA LEU A 121 2.67 4.19 -11.37
C LEU A 121 1.19 3.91 -11.65
N LEU A 122 0.88 2.91 -12.48
CA LEU A 122 -0.48 2.46 -12.76
C LEU A 122 -1.22 2.03 -11.50
N LEU A 123 -0.52 1.51 -10.48
CA LEU A 123 -1.11 1.19 -9.18
C LEU A 123 -0.99 2.36 -8.18
N ALA A 124 0.17 3.03 -8.13
CA ALA A 124 0.45 4.08 -7.15
C ALA A 124 -0.47 5.29 -7.30
N ILE A 125 -0.70 5.75 -8.54
CA ILE A 125 -1.49 6.95 -8.81
C ILE A 125 -2.95 6.74 -8.41
N PRO A 126 -3.66 5.68 -8.86
CA PRO A 126 -5.04 5.45 -8.42
C PRO A 126 -5.18 5.28 -6.92
N LEU A 127 -4.29 4.52 -6.26
CA LEU A 127 -4.35 4.34 -4.81
C LEU A 127 -4.15 5.65 -4.05
N TYR A 128 -3.21 6.50 -4.50
CA TYR A 128 -3.02 7.82 -3.91
C TYR A 128 -4.26 8.70 -4.05
N LEU A 129 -4.83 8.77 -5.26
CA LEU A 129 -6.00 9.60 -5.55
C LEU A 129 -7.24 9.12 -4.77
N ILE A 130 -7.46 7.81 -4.72
CA ILE A 130 -8.57 7.21 -3.96
C ILE A 130 -8.41 7.52 -2.47
N THR A 131 -7.22 7.33 -1.89
CA THR A 131 -6.99 7.66 -0.48
C THR A 131 -7.22 9.15 -0.20
N TYR A 132 -6.70 10.02 -1.06
CA TYR A 132 -6.87 11.46 -0.90
C TYR A 132 -8.34 11.90 -0.98
N TRP A 133 -9.10 11.32 -1.90
CA TRP A 133 -10.53 11.58 -2.02
C TRP A 133 -11.32 11.02 -0.82
N PHE A 134 -11.01 9.79 -0.41
CA PHE A 134 -11.70 9.07 0.66
C PHE A 134 -11.50 9.73 2.02
N TYR A 135 -10.30 10.21 2.32
CA TYR A 135 -9.97 10.94 3.55
C TYR A 135 -10.41 12.42 3.50
N GLY A 136 -11.10 12.85 2.43
CA GLY A 136 -11.67 14.18 2.27
C GLY A 136 -13.18 14.20 2.48
N LYS A 137 -13.93 14.49 1.41
CA LYS A 137 -15.39 14.64 1.46
C LYS A 137 -16.10 13.37 1.93
N GLN A 138 -15.57 12.20 1.58
CA GLN A 138 -16.16 10.94 2.01
C GLN A 138 -16.01 10.74 3.53
N ALA A 139 -14.84 11.02 4.10
CA ALA A 139 -14.63 11.02 5.55
C ALA A 139 -15.54 12.01 6.30
N GLN A 140 -15.80 13.19 5.73
CA GLN A 140 -16.75 14.16 6.28
C GLN A 140 -18.16 13.57 6.35
N ARG A 141 -18.67 13.05 5.23
CA ARG A 141 -19.99 12.40 5.18
C ARG A 141 -20.12 11.23 6.15
N MET A 142 -19.05 10.46 6.34
CA MET A 142 -19.01 9.35 7.29
C MET A 142 -19.00 9.84 8.74
N ALA A 143 -18.32 10.94 9.04
CA ALA A 143 -18.31 11.56 10.36
C ALA A 143 -19.69 12.13 10.70
N ASP A 144 -20.31 12.86 9.77
CA ASP A 144 -21.65 13.44 9.96
C ASP A 144 -22.66 12.33 10.25
N LYS A 145 -22.68 11.24 9.48
CA LYS A 145 -23.58 10.10 9.75
C LYS A 145 -23.31 9.35 11.07
N MET A 146 -22.12 9.47 11.64
CA MET A 146 -21.72 8.72 12.83
C MET A 146 -21.97 9.52 14.12
N PHE A 147 -21.96 10.85 14.03
CA PHE A 147 -21.94 11.75 15.19
C PHE A 147 -23.01 12.84 15.17
N GLN A 148 -23.73 13.01 14.05
CA GLN A 148 -24.95 13.83 13.93
C GLN A 148 -26.15 12.91 13.74
#